data_AF-A0A428MVE8-F1
#
_entry.id   AF-A0A428MVE8-F1
#
_cell.length_a   1.000
_cell.length_b   1.000
_cell.length_c   1.000
_cell.angle_alpha   90.00
_cell.angle_beta   90.00
_cell.angle_gamma   90.00
#
_symmetry.space_group_name_H-M   'P 1'
#
loop_
_entity.id
_entity.type
_entity.pdbx_description
1 polymer ?
#
loop_
_entity_poly.entity_id
_entity_poly.type
_entity_poly.pdbx_seq_one_letter_code
_entity_poly.pdbx_strand_id
1 'polypeptide(L)'
;MSNYKKAFIWILVPLVYGFLVSKLMIITPFFSQIVFGLFWFWVGMTFANLKISNVKSFLFGNSIWIVSFLLFVWQFLLLDDSNRNMFIAKISQYYMSSFIWFGSQLSSAFSNVLNGTTITLLAYFGMFLVFSFGFITGNIKNK
;
A
#
# COMPACT_ATOMS: atom_id res chain seq x y z
N MET A 1 2.83 3.45 -26.20
CA MET A 1 2.76 2.45 -25.09
C MET A 1 1.34 2.46 -24.54
N SER A 2 0.62 1.33 -24.53
CA SER A 2 -0.80 1.33 -24.13
C SER A 2 -0.98 1.81 -22.69
N ASN A 3 -2.11 2.47 -22.39
CA ASN A 3 -2.41 3.00 -21.04
C ASN A 3 -2.30 1.91 -19.95
N TYR A 4 -2.57 0.66 -20.30
CA TYR A 4 -2.46 -0.50 -19.40
C TYR A 4 -1.02 -0.82 -18.99
N LYS A 5 -0.04 -0.70 -19.90
CA LYS A 5 1.38 -0.93 -19.57
C LYS A 5 1.89 0.12 -18.56
N LYS A 6 1.46 1.37 -18.69
CA LYS A 6 1.79 2.44 -17.73
C LYS A 6 1.10 2.20 -16.38
N ALA A 7 -0.18 1.81 -16.39
CA ALA A 7 -0.93 1.47 -15.19
C ALA A 7 -0.28 0.34 -14.38
N PHE A 8 0.23 -0.69 -15.08
CA PHE A 8 0.96 -1.77 -14.43
C PHE A 8 2.26 -1.31 -13.75
N ILE A 9 2.99 -0.36 -14.35
CA ILE A 9 4.18 0.21 -13.72
C ILE A 9 3.80 0.94 -12.43
N TRP A 10 2.70 1.70 -12.43
CA TRP A 10 2.28 2.48 -11.25
C TRP A 10 2.00 1.62 -10.01
N ILE A 11 1.40 0.43 -10.19
CA ILE A 11 1.13 -0.48 -9.07
C ILE A 11 2.36 -1.25 -8.59
N LEU A 12 3.49 -1.18 -9.31
CA LEU A 12 4.77 -1.73 -8.86
C LEU A 12 5.63 -0.70 -8.11
N VAL A 13 5.41 0.60 -8.31
CA VAL A 13 6.14 1.67 -7.61
C VAL A 13 6.16 1.50 -6.09
N PRO A 14 5.08 1.10 -5.39
CA PRO A 14 5.13 0.90 -3.94
C PRO A 14 6.21 -0.09 -3.48
N LEU A 15 6.49 -1.15 -4.25
CA LEU A 15 7.54 -2.11 -3.91
C LEU A 15 8.92 -1.44 -3.91
N VAL A 16 9.23 -0.71 -4.98
CA VAL A 16 10.54 -0.05 -5.15
C VAL A 16 10.68 1.07 -4.12
N TYR A 17 9.67 1.93 -4.02
CA TYR A 17 9.71 3.07 -3.11
C TYR A 17 9.77 2.62 -1.65
N GLY A 18 8.95 1.65 -1.25
CA GLY A 18 8.96 1.13 0.12
C GLY A 18 10.25 0.39 0.46
N PHE A 19 10.87 -0.31 -0.50
CA PHE A 19 12.23 -0.84 -0.33
C PHE A 19 13.22 0.29 -0.04
N LEU A 20 13.26 1.35 -0.86
CA LEU A 20 14.18 2.47 -0.69
C LEU A 20 14.00 3.17 0.67
N VAL A 21 12.76 3.47 1.06
CA VAL A 21 12.47 4.11 2.35
C VAL A 21 12.87 3.23 3.52
N SER A 22 12.56 1.93 3.46
CA SER A 22 12.85 1.00 4.56
C SER A 22 14.33 0.70 4.72
N LYS A 23 15.10 0.64 3.63
CA LYS A 23 16.53 0.27 3.65
C LYS A 23 17.45 1.46 3.83
N LEU A 24 17.14 2.59 3.20
CA LEU A 24 18.08 3.70 3.08
C LEU A 24 17.81 4.82 4.08
N MET A 25 16.68 4.78 4.81
CA MET A 25 16.28 5.80 5.80
C MET A 25 16.41 7.24 5.28
N ILE A 26 16.26 7.43 3.97
CA ILE A 26 16.53 8.72 3.30
C ILE A 26 15.53 9.80 3.72
N ILE A 27 14.31 9.39 4.04
CA ILE A 27 13.17 10.28 4.30
C ILE A 27 12.53 9.86 5.61
N THR A 28 12.18 10.84 6.46
CA THR A 28 11.44 10.53 7.70
C THR A 28 10.09 9.87 7.36
N PRO A 29 9.58 8.95 8.20
CA PRO A 29 8.34 8.23 7.90
C PRO A 29 7.14 9.13 7.58
N PHE A 30 7.05 10.30 8.22
CA PHE A 30 6.00 11.28 7.98
C PHE A 30 6.05 11.88 6.56
N PHE A 31 7.22 12.39 6.13
CA PHE A 31 7.36 12.97 4.80
C PHE A 31 7.20 11.92 3.71
N SER A 32 7.72 10.71 3.95
CA SER A 32 7.54 9.58 3.05
C SER A 32 6.05 9.29 2.81
N GLN A 33 5.24 9.30 3.87
CA GLN A 33 3.81 9.08 3.77
C GLN A 33 3.09 10.18 2.98
N ILE A 34 3.44 11.45 3.19
CA ILE A 34 2.78 12.54 2.47
C ILE A 34 3.05 12.42 0.97
N VAL A 35 4.34 12.32 0.60
CA VAL A 35 4.75 12.23 -0.81
C VAL A 35 4.10 11.02 -1.47
N PHE A 36 4.18 9.86 -0.82
CA PHE A 36 3.66 8.62 -1.38
C PHE A 36 2.13 8.57 -1.35
N GLY A 37 1.49 9.17 -0.34
CA GLY A 37 0.04 9.28 -0.24
C GLY A 37 -0.55 10.10 -1.37
N LEU A 38 0.07 11.24 -1.71
CA LEU A 38 -0.34 12.05 -2.87
C LEU A 38 -0.20 11.27 -4.18
N PHE A 39 0.93 10.57 -4.35
CA PHE A 39 1.13 9.69 -5.50
C PHE A 39 0.03 8.60 -5.56
N TRP A 40 -0.20 7.88 -4.47
CA TRP A 40 -1.13 6.75 -4.43
C TRP A 40 -2.59 7.19 -4.62
N PHE A 41 -2.95 8.36 -4.10
CA PHE A 41 -4.23 9.01 -4.38
C PHE A 41 -4.38 9.31 -5.88
N TRP A 42 -3.35 9.89 -6.50
CA TRP A 42 -3.33 10.16 -7.94
C TRP A 42 -3.40 8.87 -8.78
N VAL A 43 -2.74 7.80 -8.36
CA VAL A 43 -2.88 6.48 -8.99
C VAL A 43 -4.34 6.02 -8.92
N GLY A 44 -5.00 6.14 -7.76
CA GLY A 44 -6.43 5.87 -7.62
C GLY A 44 -7.28 6.63 -8.64
N MET A 45 -7.10 7.95 -8.76
CA MET A 45 -7.79 8.77 -9.76
C MET A 45 -7.51 8.29 -11.20
N THR A 46 -6.25 7.96 -11.49
CA THR A 46 -5.84 7.49 -12.83
C THR A 46 -6.52 6.18 -13.20
N PHE A 47 -6.65 5.26 -12.24
CA PHE A 47 -7.35 4.00 -12.45
C PHE A 47 -8.85 4.19 -12.66
N ALA A 48 -9.48 5.16 -12.00
CA ALA A 48 -10.89 5.49 -12.26
C ALA A 48 -11.17 5.90 -13.72
N ASN A 49 -10.15 6.37 -14.43
CA ASN A 49 -10.25 6.85 -15.82
C ASN A 49 -9.92 5.77 -16.86
N LEU A 50 -9.62 4.53 -16.44
CA LEU A 50 -9.33 3.45 -17.39
C LEU A 50 -10.60 3.05 -18.16
N LYS A 51 -10.45 2.73 -19.45
CA LYS A 51 -11.53 2.28 -20.33
C LYS A 51 -11.93 0.81 -20.08
N ILE A 52 -12.23 0.48 -18.83
CA ILE A 52 -12.72 -0.83 -18.37
C ILE A 52 -13.77 -0.60 -17.26
N SER A 53 -14.50 -1.63 -16.83
CA SER A 53 -15.48 -1.45 -15.76
C SER A 53 -14.81 -1.01 -14.45
N ASN A 54 -15.49 -0.14 -13.69
CA ASN A 54 -14.96 0.42 -12.45
C ASN A 54 -14.46 -0.65 -11.47
N VAL A 55 -15.23 -1.74 -11.32
CA VAL A 55 -14.84 -2.88 -10.46
C VAL A 55 -13.53 -3.51 -10.94
N LYS A 56 -13.41 -3.79 -12.25
CA LYS A 56 -12.18 -4.38 -12.81
C LYS A 56 -10.99 -3.43 -12.65
N SER A 57 -11.20 -2.14 -12.83
CA SER A 57 -10.15 -1.13 -12.65
C SER A 57 -9.69 -1.04 -11.20
N PHE A 58 -10.62 -1.00 -10.25
CA PHE A 58 -10.32 -0.93 -8.83
C PHE A 58 -9.52 -2.17 -8.37
N LEU A 59 -9.94 -3.36 -8.78
CA LEU A 59 -9.24 -4.61 -8.49
C LEU A 59 -7.87 -4.66 -9.16
N PHE A 60 -7.75 -4.19 -10.41
CA PHE A 60 -6.47 -4.12 -11.10
C PHE A 60 -5.48 -3.18 -10.38
N GLY A 61 -5.95 -2.01 -9.95
CA GLY A 61 -5.14 -1.03 -9.22
C GLY A 61 -4.67 -1.52 -7.86
N ASN A 62 -5.45 -2.37 -7.20
CA ASN A 62 -5.08 -2.98 -5.92
C ASN A 62 -4.50 -4.39 -6.05
N SER A 63 -4.25 -4.90 -7.26
CA SER A 63 -3.86 -6.31 -7.43
C SER A 63 -2.57 -6.67 -6.69
N ILE A 64 -1.50 -5.87 -6.83
CA ILE A 64 -0.25 -6.10 -6.10
C ILE A 64 -0.41 -5.81 -4.60
N TRP A 65 -1.25 -4.83 -4.23
CA TRP A 65 -1.60 -4.58 -2.83
C TRP A 65 -2.26 -5.80 -2.18
N ILE A 66 -3.24 -6.43 -2.85
CA ILE A 66 -3.94 -7.63 -2.38
C ILE A 66 -2.95 -8.78 -2.20
N VAL A 67 -2.14 -9.06 -3.23
CA VAL A 67 -1.14 -10.14 -3.17
C VAL A 67 -0.18 -9.91 -2.01
N SER A 68 0.35 -8.69 -1.89
CA SER A 68 1.29 -8.33 -0.82
C SER A 68 0.64 -8.44 0.57
N PHE A 69 -0.62 -8.00 0.72
CA PHE A 69 -1.36 -8.11 1.97
C PHE A 69 -1.62 -9.58 2.36
N LEU A 70 -2.01 -10.43 1.41
CA LEU A 70 -2.21 -11.85 1.66
C LEU A 70 -0.91 -12.55 2.06
N LEU A 71 0.22 -12.20 1.45
CA LEU A 71 1.53 -12.70 1.85
C LEU A 71 1.90 -12.24 3.26
N PHE A 72 1.57 -10.99 3.63
CA PHE A 72 1.76 -10.50 5.00
C PHE A 72 0.90 -11.31 6.00
N VAL A 73 -0.39 -11.48 5.73
CA VAL A 73 -1.30 -12.27 6.59
C VAL A 73 -0.78 -13.69 6.75
N TRP A 74 -0.39 -14.34 5.65
CA TRP A 74 0.16 -15.68 5.71
C TRP A 74 1.41 -15.75 6.58
N GLN A 75 2.38 -14.84 6.39
CA GLN A 75 3.65 -14.92 7.11
C GLN A 75 3.55 -14.48 8.58
N PHE A 76 2.73 -13.49 8.92
CA PHE A 76 2.74 -12.88 10.26
C PHE A 76 1.54 -13.22 11.14
N LEU A 77 0.43 -13.66 10.55
CA LEU A 77 -0.79 -13.97 11.30
C LEU A 77 -1.09 -15.48 11.34
N LEU A 78 -0.69 -16.24 10.32
CA LEU A 78 -1.00 -17.67 10.22
C LEU A 78 0.17 -18.60 10.55
N LEU A 79 1.41 -18.10 10.49
CA LEU A 79 2.61 -18.88 10.76
C LEU A 79 3.29 -18.45 12.06
N ASP A 80 3.78 -19.44 12.79
CA ASP A 80 4.72 -19.23 13.90
C ASP A 80 6.04 -18.67 13.39
N ASP A 81 6.72 -17.90 14.25
CA ASP A 81 7.97 -17.20 13.96
C ASP A 81 9.05 -18.13 13.36
N SER A 82 9.14 -19.38 13.83
CA SER A 82 10.11 -20.38 13.36
C SER A 82 9.86 -20.88 11.93
N ASN A 83 8.63 -20.75 11.43
CA ASN A 83 8.20 -21.26 10.13
C ASN A 83 8.13 -20.18 9.04
N ARG A 84 8.48 -18.92 9.38
CA ARG A 84 8.40 -17.80 8.45
C ARG A 84 9.47 -17.87 7.38
N ASN A 85 9.06 -17.65 6.14
CA ASN A 85 10.00 -17.31 5.08
C ASN A 85 10.31 -15.80 5.17
N MET A 86 11.47 -15.47 5.74
CA MET A 86 11.90 -14.09 5.96
C MET A 86 12.01 -13.26 4.68
N PHE A 87 12.25 -13.89 3.52
CA PHE A 87 12.28 -13.17 2.24
C PHE A 87 10.88 -12.71 1.82
N ILE A 88 9.91 -13.63 1.83
CA ILE A 88 8.50 -13.33 1.53
C ILE A 88 7.94 -12.32 2.53
N ALA A 89 8.24 -12.52 3.82
CA ALA A 89 7.80 -11.66 4.91
C ALA A 89 8.31 -10.21 4.79
N LYS A 90 9.52 -10.00 4.26
CA LYS A 90 10.05 -8.65 4.02
C LYS A 90 9.44 -8.00 2.79
N ILE A 91 9.30 -8.76 1.70
CA ILE A 91 8.70 -8.27 0.46
C ILE A 91 7.26 -7.79 0.72
N SER A 92 6.49 -8.56 1.50
CA SER A 92 5.13 -8.18 1.84
C SER A 92 5.07 -6.88 2.66
N GLN A 93 6.08 -6.56 3.46
CA GLN A 93 6.09 -5.30 4.22
C GLN A 93 6.52 -4.10 3.37
N TYR A 94 7.40 -4.29 2.38
CA TYR A 94 7.88 -3.18 1.55
C TYR A 94 6.74 -2.45 0.84
N TYR A 95 5.72 -3.15 0.35
CA TYR A 95 4.65 -2.53 -0.41
C TYR A 95 3.93 -1.40 0.34
N MET A 96 3.68 -1.58 1.64
CA MET A 96 2.96 -0.60 2.45
C MET A 96 3.87 0.40 3.17
N SER A 97 5.20 0.21 3.15
CA SER A 97 6.12 0.79 4.14
C SER A 97 6.05 2.32 4.27
N SER A 98 5.66 3.01 3.20
CA SER A 98 5.41 4.46 3.20
C SER A 98 4.30 4.90 4.15
N PHE A 99 3.39 4.00 4.54
CA PHE A 99 2.26 4.24 5.44
C PHE A 99 2.53 3.82 6.89
N ILE A 100 3.77 3.45 7.24
CA ILE A 100 4.12 3.06 8.61
C ILE A 100 3.84 4.18 9.61
N TRP A 101 4.03 5.45 9.23
CA TRP A 101 3.73 6.56 10.13
C TRP A 101 2.25 6.55 10.54
N PHE A 102 1.31 6.44 9.59
CA PHE A 102 -0.12 6.31 9.85
C PHE A 102 -0.42 5.11 10.73
N GLY A 103 0.13 3.95 10.39
CA GLY A 103 -0.04 2.74 11.19
C GLY A 103 0.44 2.91 12.63
N SER A 104 1.57 3.60 12.84
CA SER A 104 2.13 3.85 14.17
C SER A 104 1.27 4.81 14.99
N GLN A 105 0.83 5.93 14.41
CA GLN A 105 -0.02 6.91 15.08
C GLN A 105 -1.37 6.29 15.46
N LEU A 106 -1.97 5.55 14.54
CA LEU A 106 -3.25 4.91 14.79
C LEU A 106 -3.11 3.80 15.84
N SER A 107 -2.06 2.99 15.78
CA SER A 107 -1.79 1.97 16.81
C SER A 107 -1.60 2.61 18.19
N SER A 108 -0.85 3.72 18.28
CA SER A 108 -0.63 4.42 19.56
C SER A 108 -1.89 5.07 20.13
N ALA A 109 -2.87 5.40 19.28
CA ALA A 109 -4.14 5.95 19.73
C ALA A 109 -5.02 4.90 20.44
N PHE A 110 -4.84 3.61 20.15
CA PHE A 110 -5.65 2.52 20.70
C PHE A 110 -4.90 1.60 21.67
N SER A 111 -3.56 1.67 21.72
CA SER A 111 -2.73 0.82 22.57
C SER A 111 -1.46 1.55 23.00
N ASN A 112 -1.08 1.38 24.27
CA ASN A 112 0.20 1.85 24.80
C ASN A 112 1.38 0.94 24.41
N VAL A 113 1.10 -0.23 23.84
CA VAL A 113 2.12 -1.18 23.35
C VAL A 113 2.14 -1.14 21.82
N LEU A 114 3.28 -0.76 21.26
CA LEU A 114 3.51 -0.77 19.82
C LEU A 114 3.82 -2.19 19.35
N ASN A 115 2.88 -2.77 18.60
CA ASN A 115 3.05 -4.08 17.98
C ASN A 115 3.28 -3.90 16.47
N GLY A 116 4.42 -4.38 15.95
CA GLY A 116 4.80 -4.23 14.54
C GLY A 116 3.80 -4.87 13.55
N THR A 117 3.17 -5.98 13.92
CA THR A 117 2.13 -6.63 13.11
C THR A 117 0.88 -5.75 13.02
N THR A 118 0.44 -5.18 14.14
CA THR A 118 -0.71 -4.26 14.19
C THR A 118 -0.44 -3.00 13.39
N ILE A 119 0.72 -2.36 13.58
CA ILE A 119 1.15 -1.19 12.81
C ILE A 119 1.12 -1.49 11.32
N THR A 120 1.63 -2.67 10.94
CA THR A 120 1.70 -3.06 9.54
C THR A 120 0.33 -3.25 8.90
N LEU A 121 -0.57 -3.91 9.63
CA LEU A 121 -1.96 -4.11 9.22
C LEU A 121 -2.69 -2.77 9.05
N LEU A 122 -2.50 -1.82 9.98
CA LEU A 122 -3.07 -0.48 9.88
C LEU A 122 -2.48 0.34 8.73
N ALA A 123 -1.18 0.20 8.44
CA ALA A 123 -0.55 0.83 7.30
C ALA A 123 -1.12 0.32 5.97
N TYR A 124 -1.36 -0.99 5.85
CA TYR A 124 -2.07 -1.59 4.72
C TYR A 124 -3.46 -0.98 4.52
N PHE A 125 -4.24 -0.83 5.59
CA PHE A 125 -5.55 -0.18 5.54
C PHE A 125 -5.47 1.29 5.12
N GLY A 126 -4.53 2.06 5.69
CA GLY A 126 -4.33 3.46 5.31
C GLY A 126 -4.02 3.61 3.83
N MET A 127 -3.15 2.75 3.30
CA MET A 127 -2.81 2.72 1.88
C MET A 127 -4.02 2.40 0.99
N PHE A 128 -4.83 1.43 1.39
CA PHE A 128 -6.06 1.07 0.67
C PHE A 128 -7.08 2.21 0.66
N LEU A 129 -7.26 2.91 1.78
CA LEU A 129 -8.16 4.06 1.89
C LEU A 129 -7.73 5.20 0.96
N VAL A 130 -6.43 5.53 0.94
CA VAL A 130 -5.90 6.59 0.06
C VAL A 130 -6.16 6.28 -1.42
N PHE A 131 -5.90 5.05 -1.86
CA PHE A 131 -6.26 4.64 -3.23
C PHE A 131 -7.75 4.78 -3.49
N SER A 132 -8.57 4.28 -2.55
CA SER A 132 -10.02 4.26 -2.67
C SER A 132 -10.61 5.66 -2.78
N PHE A 133 -10.15 6.61 -1.96
CA PHE A 133 -10.54 8.01 -2.07
C PHE A 133 -10.14 8.60 -3.43
N GLY A 134 -8.91 8.35 -3.88
CA GLY A 134 -8.48 8.78 -5.21
C GLY A 134 -9.38 8.22 -6.32
N PHE A 135 -9.70 6.93 -6.26
CA PHE A 135 -10.55 6.27 -7.23
C PHE A 135 -11.98 6.83 -7.24
N ILE A 136 -12.56 7.09 -6.06
CA ILE A 136 -13.89 7.71 -5.94
C ILE A 136 -13.86 9.14 -6.51
N THR A 137 -12.87 9.95 -6.15
CA THR A 137 -12.71 11.32 -6.67
C THR A 137 -12.57 11.32 -8.20
N GLY A 138 -11.80 10.39 -8.77
CA GLY A 138 -11.67 10.26 -10.23
C GLY A 138 -13.00 9.93 -10.91
N ASN A 139 -13.77 8.99 -10.35
CA ASN A 139 -15.09 8.64 -10.89
C ASN A 139 -16.10 9.79 -10.83
N ILE A 140 -16.08 10.60 -9.77
CA ILE A 140 -16.97 11.77 -9.64
C ILE A 140 -16.66 12.80 -10.72
N LYS A 141 -15.37 13.03 -11.05
CA LYS A 141 -14.94 14.00 -12.07
C LYS A 141 -15.26 13.58 -13.51
N ASN A 142 -15.48 12.29 -13.77
CA ASN A 142 -15.79 11.78 -15.10
C ASN A 142 -17.29 11.69 -15.38
N LYS A 143 -18.13 11.92 -14.37
CA LYS A 143 -19.58 12.06 -14.52
C LYS A 143 -19.91 13.50 -14.85
#